data_AF-A0A843H6A3-F1
#
_entry.id   AF-A0A843H6A3-F1
#
_cell.length_a   1.000
_cell.length_b   1.000
_cell.length_c   1.000
_cell.angle_alpha   90.00
_cell.angle_beta   90.00
_cell.angle_gamma   90.00
#
_symmetry.space_group_name_H-M   'P 1'
#
loop_
_entity.id
_entity.type
_entity.pdbx_description
1 polymer ?
#
loop_
_entity_poly.entity_id
_entity_poly.type
_entity_poly.pdbx_seq_one_letter_code
_entity_poly.pdbx_strand_id
1 'polypeptide(L)'
;MAYLSNEFVLFMNLLSSLIRDRQNAVVYMLANSVNKYCPYFKEMGLKNVDAMKQGEIAVYEYTNSDLTVAVEYCDKVEATQKTASKYFAFENSQLKMITSGEWEFQMYPRPENSINEDSIKYKFWILFGEQCLCGEIVNDKTKLFIFIHPQTKDIKFTSKDVVYTTEFTQERLHVRFLKDTPTGLHKLIKDLIVKKAVCFSDNECGEVFRNWCQETQNLKLY
;
A
#
# COMPACT_ATOMS: atom_id res chain seq x y z
N MET A 1 7.74 2.46 6.58
CA MET A 1 7.51 3.01 7.95
C MET A 1 6.05 3.44 8.12
N ALA A 2 5.46 3.41 9.33
CA ALA A 2 4.06 3.81 9.56
C ALA A 2 3.97 5.23 10.14
N TYR A 3 3.04 6.05 9.64
CA TYR A 3 2.75 7.39 10.16
C TYR A 3 1.90 7.30 11.45
N LEU A 4 2.07 8.27 12.34
CA LEU A 4 1.23 8.40 13.54
C LEU A 4 -0.20 8.81 13.16
N SER A 5 -1.18 8.47 14.00
CA SER A 5 -2.54 8.97 13.82
C SER A 5 -2.54 10.51 13.98
N ASN A 6 -3.20 11.22 13.05
CA ASN A 6 -3.26 12.69 12.98
C ASN A 6 -1.88 13.38 12.95
N GLU A 7 -0.87 12.72 12.39
CA GLU A 7 0.51 13.20 12.39
C GLU A 7 0.69 14.57 11.72
N PHE A 8 0.02 14.80 10.59
CA PHE A 8 0.05 16.11 9.92
C PHE A 8 -0.48 17.24 10.81
N VAL A 9 -1.55 16.99 11.55
CA VAL A 9 -2.13 17.97 12.49
C VAL A 9 -1.17 18.25 13.64
N LEU A 10 -0.50 17.23 14.16
CA LEU A 10 0.53 17.40 15.19
C LEU A 10 1.70 18.24 14.68
N PHE A 11 2.14 18.00 13.44
CA PHE A 11 3.18 18.81 12.80
C PHE A 11 2.76 20.27 12.62
N MET A 12 1.53 20.54 12.16
CA MET A 12 1.01 21.90 12.06
C MET A 12 0.90 22.60 13.43
N ASN A 13 0.53 21.88 14.49
CA ASN A 13 0.49 22.43 15.85
C ASN A 13 1.89 22.77 16.39
N LEU A 14 2.90 21.98 16.02
CA LEU A 14 4.29 22.29 16.34
C LEU A 14 4.74 23.56 15.61
N LEU A 15 4.47 23.64 14.30
CA LEU A 15 4.78 24.83 13.52
C LEU A 15 4.11 26.08 14.08
N SER A 16 2.80 26.03 14.41
CA SER A 16 2.06 27.17 14.98
C SER A 16 2.61 27.67 16.32
N SER A 17 3.36 26.83 17.02
CA SER A 17 4.06 27.20 18.25
C SER A 17 5.44 27.81 17.98
N LEU A 18 6.16 27.31 16.97
CA LEU A 18 7.51 27.75 16.64
C LEU A 18 7.56 29.02 15.77
N ILE A 19 6.60 29.19 14.87
CA ILE A 19 6.59 30.28 13.88
C ILE A 19 5.63 31.42 14.25
N ARG A 20 4.99 31.32 15.43
CA ARG A 20 3.95 32.25 15.89
C ARG A 20 4.30 33.73 15.70
N ASP A 21 5.55 34.09 16.00
CA ASP A 21 6.05 35.47 15.92
C ASP A 21 7.14 35.64 14.82
N ARG A 22 7.29 34.67 13.91
CA ARG A 22 8.33 34.66 12.87
C ARG A 22 7.70 34.65 11.48
N GLN A 23 7.86 35.74 10.75
CA GLN A 23 7.29 35.87 9.40
C GLN A 23 8.15 35.22 8.29
N ASN A 24 9.43 34.93 8.55
CA ASN A 24 10.38 34.43 7.54
C ASN A 24 10.88 33.00 7.83
N ALA A 25 10.00 32.12 8.28
CA ALA A 25 10.37 30.73 8.54
C ALA A 25 10.34 29.90 7.24
N VAL A 26 11.44 29.21 6.95
CA VAL A 26 11.50 28.21 5.86
C VAL A 26 11.58 26.83 6.50
N VAL A 27 10.68 25.93 6.08
CA VAL A 27 10.61 24.57 6.61
C VAL A 27 11.20 23.62 5.58
N TYR A 28 12.26 22.91 5.96
CA TYR A 28 12.88 21.88 5.14
C TYR A 28 12.48 20.50 5.68
N MET A 29 11.85 19.69 4.83
CA MET A 29 11.47 18.32 5.14
C MET A 29 12.28 17.39 4.23
N LEU A 30 13.04 16.48 4.82
CA LEU A 30 13.86 15.49 4.10
C LEU A 30 13.41 14.10 4.53
N ALA A 31 13.15 13.23 3.55
CA ALA A 31 12.78 11.84 3.81
C ALA A 31 13.54 10.94 2.83
N ASN A 32 14.17 9.88 3.34
CA ASN A 32 15.02 8.97 2.56
C ASN A 32 14.26 7.88 1.78
N SER A 33 12.94 7.92 1.80
CA SER A 33 12.06 7.04 1.03
C SER A 33 10.63 7.46 1.33
N VAL A 34 9.96 8.08 0.36
CA VAL A 34 8.59 8.56 0.57
C VAL A 34 7.66 7.40 0.24
N ASN A 35 6.79 7.01 1.18
CA ASN A 35 5.67 6.14 0.86
C ASN A 35 4.71 6.92 -0.05
N LYS A 36 4.27 6.35 -1.18
CA LYS A 36 3.33 7.02 -2.11
C LYS A 36 2.01 7.44 -1.44
N TYR A 37 1.65 6.79 -0.34
CA TYR A 37 0.50 7.10 0.50
C TYR A 37 0.85 8.01 1.70
N CYS A 38 1.90 8.83 1.58
CA CYS A 38 2.27 9.80 2.61
C CYS A 38 1.10 10.76 2.89
N PRO A 39 0.64 10.92 4.15
CA PRO A 39 -0.47 11.79 4.49
C PRO A 39 -0.18 13.25 4.11
N TYR A 40 1.09 13.67 4.13
CA TYR A 40 1.51 15.03 3.77
C TYR A 40 1.14 15.39 2.33
N PHE A 41 1.27 14.48 1.37
CA PHE A 41 0.92 14.78 -0.03
C PHE A 41 -0.56 15.10 -0.18
N LYS A 42 -1.42 14.32 0.49
CA LYS A 42 -2.86 14.53 0.47
C LYS A 42 -3.24 15.84 1.17
N GLU A 43 -2.75 16.06 2.38
CA GLU A 43 -3.10 17.22 3.21
C GLU A 43 -2.55 18.53 2.64
N MET A 44 -1.36 18.51 2.03
CA MET A 44 -0.77 19.67 1.35
C MET A 44 -1.29 19.85 -0.09
N GLY A 45 -2.15 18.96 -0.58
CA GLY A 45 -2.71 19.06 -1.94
C GLY A 45 -1.70 18.88 -3.07
N LEU A 46 -0.61 18.16 -2.81
CA LEU A 46 0.47 17.89 -3.77
C LEU A 46 0.01 16.81 -4.74
N LYS A 47 -0.30 17.19 -5.98
CA LYS A 47 -0.79 16.30 -7.04
C LYS A 47 0.35 15.88 -7.97
N ASN A 48 0.29 14.66 -8.50
CA ASN A 48 1.25 14.08 -9.47
C ASN A 48 2.68 13.83 -8.93
N VAL A 49 2.87 13.77 -7.61
CA VAL A 49 4.19 13.46 -7.02
C VAL A 49 4.63 12.03 -7.36
N ASP A 50 3.69 11.13 -7.59
CA ASP A 50 3.89 9.76 -8.05
C ASP A 50 4.45 9.66 -9.47
N ALA A 51 4.19 10.66 -10.32
CA ALA A 51 4.63 10.70 -11.71
C ALA A 51 5.94 11.48 -11.92
N MET A 52 6.48 12.13 -10.87
CA MET A 52 7.71 12.90 -10.93
C MET A 52 8.92 12.00 -11.19
N LYS A 53 9.85 12.47 -12.03
CA LYS A 53 11.14 11.79 -12.27
C LYS A 53 12.20 12.23 -11.28
N GLN A 54 13.22 11.39 -11.06
CA GLN A 54 14.39 11.79 -10.27
C GLN A 54 15.05 13.03 -10.89
N GLY A 55 15.39 14.01 -10.06
CA GLY A 55 15.90 15.33 -10.43
C GLY A 55 14.81 16.37 -10.77
N GLU A 56 13.53 16.00 -10.75
CA GLU A 56 12.42 16.91 -11.04
C GLU A 56 11.99 17.69 -9.80
N ILE A 57 11.73 18.99 -9.99
CA ILE A 57 11.20 19.90 -8.97
C ILE A 57 9.81 20.36 -9.40
N ALA A 58 8.82 20.12 -8.56
CA ALA A 58 7.47 20.63 -8.72
C ALA A 58 7.21 21.72 -7.67
N VAL A 59 6.70 22.87 -8.11
CA VAL A 59 6.36 24.00 -7.23
C VAL A 59 4.85 24.16 -7.20
N TYR A 60 4.30 24.23 -6.00
CA TYR A 60 2.87 24.39 -5.74
C TYR A 60 2.62 25.71 -5.05
N GLU A 61 1.72 26.50 -5.63
CA GLU A 61 1.24 27.77 -5.11
C GLU A 61 -0.24 27.62 -4.73
N TYR A 62 -0.65 28.28 -3.64
CA TYR A 62 -2.02 28.21 -3.15
C TYR A 62 -2.75 29.53 -3.42
N THR A 63 -3.96 29.46 -3.97
CA THR A 63 -4.72 30.66 -4.38
C THR A 63 -5.06 31.61 -3.22
N ASN A 64 -5.10 31.09 -1.99
CA ASN A 64 -5.54 31.84 -0.80
C ASN A 64 -4.40 32.13 0.20
N SER A 65 -3.13 31.92 -0.18
CA SER A 65 -1.99 32.12 0.73
C SER A 65 -0.71 32.39 -0.05
N ASP A 66 0.17 33.23 0.50
CA ASP A 66 1.54 33.46 -0.02
C ASP A 66 2.49 32.28 0.26
N LEU A 67 1.94 31.09 0.58
CA LEU A 67 2.73 29.90 0.88
C LEU A 67 3.11 29.24 -0.44
N THR A 68 4.38 28.90 -0.58
CA THR A 68 4.88 28.11 -1.70
C THR A 68 5.49 26.82 -1.18
N VAL A 69 5.10 25.69 -1.75
CA VAL A 69 5.66 24.38 -1.44
C VAL A 69 6.41 23.87 -2.66
N ALA A 70 7.71 23.68 -2.53
CA ALA A 70 8.52 23.02 -3.54
C ALA A 70 8.80 21.58 -3.11
N VAL A 71 8.54 20.64 -4.01
CA VAL A 71 8.84 19.21 -3.84
C VAL A 71 9.89 18.84 -4.87
N GLU A 72 10.98 18.26 -4.41
CA GLU A 72 12.03 17.71 -5.28
C GLU A 72 12.11 16.21 -5.07
N TYR A 73 12.12 15.45 -6.16
CA TYR A 73 12.54 14.06 -6.10
C TYR A 73 14.05 14.00 -6.34
N CYS A 74 14.83 14.12 -5.27
CA CYS A 74 16.28 14.30 -5.36
C CYS A 74 16.96 13.17 -6.16
N ASP A 75 17.83 13.56 -7.10
CA ASP A 75 18.69 12.63 -7.82
C ASP A 75 19.85 12.14 -6.95
N LYS A 76 20.44 11.01 -7.31
CA LYS A 76 21.55 10.40 -6.56
C LYS A 76 22.81 11.27 -6.73
N VAL A 77 23.30 11.80 -5.62
CA VAL A 77 24.61 12.48 -5.62
C VAL A 77 25.73 11.42 -5.60
N GLU A 78 26.59 11.39 -6.62
CA GLU A 78 27.71 10.43 -6.74
C GLU A 78 28.64 10.44 -5.52
N ALA A 79 28.75 11.58 -4.82
CA ALA A 79 29.56 11.73 -3.62
C ALA A 79 29.06 10.87 -2.44
N THR A 80 27.76 10.59 -2.34
CA THR A 80 27.16 9.79 -1.27
C THR A 80 27.29 8.29 -1.53
N GLN A 81 27.42 7.87 -2.80
CA GLN A 81 27.60 6.47 -3.18
C GLN A 81 28.92 5.88 -2.67
N LYS A 82 30.04 6.60 -2.75
CA LYS A 82 31.34 6.05 -2.33
C LYS A 82 31.43 5.80 -0.83
N THR A 83 30.72 6.59 -0.02
CA THR A 83 30.79 6.52 1.45
C THR A 83 29.71 5.61 2.03
N ALA A 84 28.49 5.62 1.47
CA ALA A 84 27.39 4.77 1.93
C ALA A 84 27.47 3.33 1.39
N SER A 85 27.86 3.12 0.12
CA SER A 85 27.89 1.77 -0.49
C SER A 85 28.84 0.80 0.22
N LYS A 86 29.90 1.31 0.86
CA LYS A 86 30.87 0.49 1.62
C LYS A 86 30.21 -0.24 2.82
N TYR A 87 29.12 0.30 3.36
CA TYR A 87 28.38 -0.27 4.48
C TYR A 87 27.13 -1.06 4.07
N PHE A 88 26.75 -1.02 2.78
CA PHE A 88 25.53 -1.64 2.24
C PHE A 88 25.81 -2.61 1.09
N ALA A 89 27.02 -3.20 1.04
CA ALA A 89 27.46 -4.13 0.00
C ALA A 89 26.85 -5.56 0.09
N PHE A 90 25.73 -5.72 0.79
CA PHE A 90 25.06 -7.00 0.96
C PHE A 90 23.93 -7.14 -0.06
N GLU A 91 23.75 -8.33 -0.65
CA GLU A 91 22.65 -8.64 -1.57
C GLU A 91 21.30 -8.70 -0.83
N ASN A 92 20.80 -7.54 -0.42
CA ASN A 92 19.48 -7.38 0.16
C ASN A 92 18.75 -6.29 -0.62
N SER A 93 17.59 -6.64 -1.18
CA SER A 93 16.74 -5.73 -1.96
C SER A 93 16.30 -4.50 -1.16
N GLN A 94 16.21 -4.61 0.17
CA GLN A 94 15.92 -3.49 1.06
C GLN A 94 17.07 -2.47 1.14
N LEU A 95 18.31 -2.88 0.85
CA LEU A 95 19.48 -2.00 0.85
C LEU A 95 19.66 -1.26 -0.47
N LYS A 96 19.16 -1.84 -1.57
CA LYS A 96 19.08 -1.14 -2.87
C LYS A 96 18.22 0.12 -2.75
N MET A 97 17.17 0.11 -1.93
CA MET A 97 16.31 1.27 -1.64
C MET A 97 17.07 2.50 -1.11
N ILE A 98 18.00 2.29 -0.17
CA ILE A 98 18.82 3.36 0.43
C ILE A 98 19.77 3.98 -0.62
N THR A 99 20.19 3.19 -1.61
CA THR A 99 21.13 3.62 -2.65
C THR A 99 20.44 4.01 -3.97
N SER A 100 19.17 3.63 -4.17
CA SER A 100 18.45 3.81 -5.44
C SER A 100 17.29 4.81 -5.41
N GLY A 101 16.72 5.13 -4.24
CA GLY A 101 15.62 6.08 -4.09
C GLY A 101 14.25 5.57 -4.58
N GLU A 102 14.14 4.33 -5.03
CA GLU A 102 12.88 3.73 -5.51
C GLU A 102 11.82 3.60 -4.40
N TRP A 103 10.53 3.74 -4.78
CA TRP A 103 9.37 3.67 -3.87
C TRP A 103 9.39 2.41 -2.97
N GLU A 104 9.05 2.56 -1.68
CA GLU A 104 8.97 1.47 -0.69
C GLU A 104 7.89 0.47 -1.12
N PHE A 105 8.30 -0.68 -1.64
CA PHE A 105 7.43 -1.84 -1.79
C PHE A 105 7.96 -2.93 -0.87
N GLN A 106 7.15 -3.45 0.06
CA GLN A 106 7.49 -4.75 0.64
C GLN A 106 7.56 -5.76 -0.51
N MET A 107 8.62 -6.57 -0.54
CA MET A 107 8.69 -7.66 -1.51
C MET A 107 7.68 -8.72 -1.10
N TYR A 108 6.60 -8.81 -1.87
CA TYR A 108 5.57 -9.82 -1.69
C TYR A 108 5.91 -11.07 -2.50
N PRO A 109 5.56 -12.27 -2.00
CA PRO A 109 5.79 -13.51 -2.72
C PRO A 109 5.10 -13.45 -4.10
N ARG A 110 5.85 -13.78 -5.15
CA ARG A 110 5.31 -13.92 -6.50
C ARG A 110 5.14 -15.40 -6.82
N PRO A 111 4.20 -15.77 -7.70
CA PRO A 111 4.11 -17.14 -8.16
C PRO A 111 5.41 -17.54 -8.87
N GLU A 112 5.99 -18.69 -8.50
CA GLU A 112 7.23 -19.22 -9.10
C GLU A 112 7.05 -19.56 -10.59
N ASN A 113 5.82 -19.91 -10.99
CA ASN A 113 5.45 -20.31 -12.34
C ASN A 113 4.16 -19.60 -12.79
N SER A 114 3.94 -19.50 -14.09
CA SER A 114 2.65 -19.08 -14.64
C SER A 114 1.53 -19.99 -14.12
N ILE A 115 0.52 -19.41 -13.50
CA ILE A 115 -0.63 -20.15 -12.96
C ILE A 115 -1.48 -20.63 -14.13
N ASN A 116 -1.67 -21.94 -14.24
CA ASN A 116 -2.54 -22.53 -15.25
C ASN A 116 -4.00 -22.37 -14.84
N GLU A 117 -4.89 -22.02 -15.76
CA GLU A 117 -6.30 -21.81 -15.45
C GLU A 117 -6.98 -23.05 -14.82
N ASP A 118 -6.58 -24.26 -15.25
CA ASP A 118 -7.09 -25.54 -14.71
C ASP A 118 -6.76 -25.78 -13.23
N SER A 119 -5.72 -25.10 -12.73
CA SER A 119 -5.28 -25.18 -11.34
C SER A 119 -6.11 -24.29 -10.41
N ILE A 120 -6.86 -23.33 -10.97
CA ILE A 120 -7.72 -22.43 -10.21
C ILE A 120 -9.01 -23.18 -9.84
N LYS A 121 -9.23 -23.38 -8.54
CA LYS A 121 -10.40 -24.11 -8.03
C LYS A 121 -11.55 -23.21 -7.65
N TYR A 122 -11.26 -21.97 -7.27
CA TYR A 122 -12.28 -21.00 -6.87
C TYR A 122 -11.71 -19.58 -6.96
N LYS A 123 -12.59 -18.59 -7.19
CA LYS A 123 -12.26 -17.17 -7.17
C LYS A 123 -13.11 -16.47 -6.11
N PHE A 124 -12.50 -15.56 -5.38
CA PHE A 124 -13.17 -14.69 -4.42
C PHE A 124 -12.70 -13.25 -4.63
N TRP A 125 -13.44 -12.30 -4.09
CA TRP A 125 -13.16 -10.88 -4.30
C TRP A 125 -13.02 -10.13 -2.99
N ILE A 126 -12.19 -9.10 -3.01
CA ILE A 126 -11.99 -8.17 -1.90
C ILE A 126 -12.23 -6.77 -2.42
N LEU A 127 -13.26 -6.11 -1.90
CA LEU A 127 -13.57 -4.71 -2.15
C LEU A 127 -12.97 -3.89 -1.01
N PHE A 128 -12.03 -3.02 -1.34
CA PHE A 128 -11.34 -2.16 -0.38
C PHE A 128 -11.20 -0.74 -0.93
N GLY A 129 -12.04 0.18 -0.42
CA GLY A 129 -12.16 1.52 -0.99
C GLY A 129 -12.64 1.46 -2.45
N GLU A 130 -11.91 2.10 -3.36
CA GLU A 130 -12.19 2.06 -4.81
C GLU A 130 -11.51 0.88 -5.52
N GLN A 131 -10.72 0.07 -4.80
CA GLN A 131 -9.96 -1.02 -5.39
C GLN A 131 -10.68 -2.36 -5.20
N CYS A 132 -10.66 -3.17 -6.27
CA CYS A 132 -11.16 -4.53 -6.25
C CYS A 132 -9.99 -5.49 -6.50
N LEU A 133 -9.77 -6.41 -5.57
CA LEU A 133 -8.80 -7.49 -5.72
C LEU A 133 -9.53 -8.81 -5.99
N CYS A 134 -8.97 -9.62 -6.88
CA CYS A 134 -9.41 -10.98 -7.12
C CYS A 134 -8.40 -11.94 -6.50
N GLY A 135 -8.90 -12.83 -5.63
CA GLY A 135 -8.15 -13.91 -5.03
C GLY A 135 -8.52 -15.24 -5.66
N GLU A 136 -7.55 -15.92 -6.25
CA GLU A 136 -7.70 -17.22 -6.88
C GLU A 136 -7.13 -18.30 -5.96
N ILE A 137 -7.95 -19.28 -5.59
CA ILE A 137 -7.49 -20.46 -4.85
C ILE A 137 -6.88 -21.43 -5.85
N VAL A 138 -5.55 -21.54 -5.82
CA VAL A 138 -4.77 -22.37 -6.74
C VAL A 138 -4.38 -23.66 -6.05
N ASN A 139 -4.71 -24.79 -6.68
CA ASN A 139 -4.27 -26.12 -6.28
C ASN A 139 -3.39 -26.72 -7.38
N ASP A 140 -2.07 -26.57 -7.22
CA ASP A 140 -1.08 -27.16 -8.11
C ASP A 140 -0.49 -28.42 -7.49
N LYS A 141 -1.13 -29.56 -7.78
CA LYS A 141 -0.76 -30.94 -7.38
C LYS A 141 -0.61 -31.18 -5.87
N THR A 142 0.42 -30.59 -5.27
CA THR A 142 0.79 -30.71 -3.84
C THR A 142 0.78 -29.37 -3.10
N LYS A 143 0.69 -28.25 -3.82
CA LYS A 143 0.71 -26.89 -3.25
C LYS A 143 -0.69 -26.29 -3.35
N LEU A 144 -1.22 -25.83 -2.20
CA LEU A 144 -2.46 -25.06 -2.11
C LEU A 144 -2.13 -23.66 -1.61
N PHE A 145 -2.41 -22.65 -2.42
CA PHE A 145 -2.11 -21.26 -2.11
C PHE A 145 -3.13 -20.32 -2.75
N ILE A 146 -3.12 -19.06 -2.33
CA ILE A 146 -3.94 -18.00 -2.90
C ILE A 146 -3.06 -17.14 -3.80
N PHE A 147 -3.52 -16.87 -5.01
CA PHE A 147 -2.94 -15.85 -5.88
C PHE A 147 -3.84 -14.63 -5.93
N ILE A 148 -3.30 -13.44 -5.66
CA ILE A 148 -4.06 -12.20 -5.63
C ILE A 148 -3.57 -11.28 -6.74
N HIS A 149 -4.53 -10.72 -7.48
CA HIS A 149 -4.27 -9.77 -8.55
C HIS A 149 -5.37 -8.69 -8.59
N PRO A 150 -5.11 -7.51 -9.17
CA PRO A 150 -6.13 -6.50 -9.34
C PRO A 150 -7.23 -6.99 -10.29
N GLN A 151 -8.47 -6.66 -9.95
CA GLN A 151 -9.63 -6.91 -10.80
C GLN A 151 -9.91 -5.67 -11.63
N THR A 152 -9.60 -5.73 -12.94
CA THR A 152 -9.74 -4.59 -13.87
C THR A 152 -11.04 -4.59 -14.66
N LYS A 153 -11.76 -5.72 -14.69
CA LYS A 153 -13.05 -5.83 -15.37
C LYS A 153 -14.18 -5.60 -14.37
N ASP A 154 -15.17 -4.81 -14.78
CA ASP A 154 -16.43 -4.68 -14.04
C ASP A 154 -17.10 -6.05 -13.91
N ILE A 155 -17.19 -6.53 -12.66
CA ILE A 155 -17.86 -7.79 -12.32
C ILE A 155 -19.14 -7.44 -11.57
N LYS A 156 -20.25 -8.06 -11.98
CA LYS A 156 -21.48 -8.10 -11.19
C LYS A 156 -21.41 -9.30 -10.26
N PHE A 157 -21.26 -9.04 -8.96
CA PHE A 157 -21.24 -10.09 -7.95
C PHE A 157 -22.61 -10.74 -7.82
N THR A 158 -22.62 -12.06 -7.69
CA THR A 158 -23.82 -12.85 -7.43
C THR A 158 -23.82 -13.36 -5.99
N SER A 159 -24.96 -13.88 -5.53
CA SER A 159 -25.12 -14.49 -4.21
C SER A 159 -24.29 -15.76 -3.99
N LYS A 160 -23.65 -16.29 -5.05
CA LYS A 160 -22.77 -17.47 -5.03
C LYS A 160 -21.28 -17.13 -4.90
N ASP A 161 -20.95 -15.86 -5.04
CA ASP A 161 -19.58 -15.36 -5.01
C ASP A 161 -19.17 -15.00 -3.59
N VAL A 162 -17.99 -15.44 -3.17
CA VAL A 162 -17.41 -14.99 -1.90
C VAL A 162 -16.82 -13.60 -2.10
N VAL A 163 -17.35 -12.63 -1.38
CA VAL A 163 -16.94 -11.22 -1.48
C VAL A 163 -16.65 -10.68 -0.09
N TYR A 164 -15.47 -10.11 0.10
CA TYR A 164 -15.13 -9.35 1.29
C TYR A 164 -15.41 -7.87 1.02
N THR A 165 -16.36 -7.27 1.75
CA THR A 165 -16.77 -5.88 1.53
C THR A 165 -17.07 -5.16 2.85
N THR A 166 -16.74 -3.87 2.92
CA THR A 166 -17.10 -3.01 4.04
C THR A 166 -18.55 -2.53 3.99
N GLU A 167 -19.19 -2.64 2.83
CA GLU A 167 -20.58 -2.23 2.63
C GLU A 167 -21.55 -3.23 3.27
N PHE A 168 -22.71 -2.72 3.69
CA PHE A 168 -23.77 -3.57 4.21
C PHE A 168 -24.34 -4.45 3.09
N THR A 169 -24.48 -5.74 3.39
CA THR A 169 -25.01 -6.75 2.47
C THR A 169 -25.86 -7.75 3.23
N GLN A 170 -26.90 -8.25 2.58
CA GLN A 170 -27.75 -9.34 3.10
C GLN A 170 -27.30 -10.72 2.59
N GLU A 171 -26.33 -10.76 1.68
CA GLU A 171 -25.88 -11.98 1.04
C GLU A 171 -24.99 -12.80 1.98
N ARG A 172 -25.30 -14.10 2.11
CA ARG A 172 -24.61 -14.99 3.06
C ARG A 172 -23.12 -15.15 2.76
N LEU A 173 -22.72 -15.06 1.49
CA LEU A 173 -21.32 -15.21 1.05
C LEU A 173 -20.56 -13.89 1.00
N HIS A 174 -21.23 -12.78 1.27
CA HIS A 174 -20.59 -11.48 1.35
C HIS A 174 -20.34 -11.16 2.81
N VAL A 175 -19.08 -11.10 3.20
CA VAL A 175 -18.69 -10.92 4.59
C VAL A 175 -17.82 -9.69 4.75
N ARG A 176 -17.86 -9.09 5.93
CA ARG A 176 -17.07 -7.88 6.20
C ARG A 176 -15.68 -8.20 6.68
N PHE A 177 -15.55 -9.20 7.56
CA PHE A 177 -14.29 -9.49 8.22
C PHE A 177 -13.74 -10.84 7.82
N LEU A 178 -12.41 -10.95 7.74
CA LEU A 178 -11.73 -12.22 7.52
C LEU A 178 -12.03 -13.26 8.62
N LYS A 179 -12.41 -12.81 9.83
CA LYS A 179 -12.82 -13.69 10.93
C LYS A 179 -14.19 -14.33 10.71
N ASP A 180 -15.03 -13.73 9.87
CA ASP A 180 -16.39 -14.20 9.61
C ASP A 180 -16.31 -15.35 8.61
N THR A 181 -16.49 -16.58 9.10
CA THR A 181 -16.38 -17.79 8.28
C THR A 181 -17.72 -18.52 8.19
N PRO A 182 -18.74 -17.99 7.47
CA PRO A 182 -20.07 -18.59 7.38
C PRO A 182 -20.11 -19.90 6.57
N THR A 183 -19.04 -20.19 5.81
CA THR A 183 -18.90 -21.41 5.02
C THR A 183 -17.49 -22.00 5.13
N GLY A 184 -17.34 -23.28 4.74
CA GLY A 184 -16.05 -23.95 4.68
C GLY A 184 -15.04 -23.27 3.74
N LEU A 185 -15.50 -22.58 2.70
CA LEU A 185 -14.64 -21.81 1.79
C LEU A 185 -14.01 -20.61 2.51
N HIS A 186 -14.78 -19.86 3.29
CA HIS A 186 -14.23 -18.75 4.09
C HIS A 186 -13.18 -19.24 5.09
N LYS A 187 -13.45 -20.38 5.73
CA LYS A 187 -12.49 -21.01 6.65
C LYS A 187 -11.20 -21.37 5.93
N LEU A 188 -11.29 -21.97 4.74
CA LEU A 188 -10.12 -22.29 3.92
C LEU A 188 -9.32 -21.05 3.52
N ILE A 189 -10.00 -19.99 3.05
CA ILE A 189 -9.36 -18.72 2.67
C ILE A 189 -8.61 -18.13 3.88
N LYS A 190 -9.28 -18.05 5.03
CA LYS A 190 -8.68 -17.59 6.28
C LYS A 190 -7.45 -18.42 6.65
N ASP A 191 -7.54 -19.75 6.61
CA ASP A 191 -6.44 -20.64 6.97
C ASP A 191 -5.22 -20.46 6.05
N LEU A 192 -5.44 -20.28 4.74
CA LEU A 192 -4.36 -20.01 3.78
C LEU A 192 -3.68 -18.65 4.01
N ILE A 193 -4.48 -17.61 4.31
CA ILE A 193 -3.96 -16.27 4.64
C ILE A 193 -3.14 -16.30 5.94
N VAL A 194 -3.65 -16.95 6.98
CA VAL A 194 -2.95 -17.08 8.28
C VAL A 194 -1.65 -17.87 8.14
N LYS A 195 -1.63 -18.91 7.30
CA LYS A 195 -0.41 -19.69 6.98
C LYS A 195 0.57 -18.95 6.06
N LYS A 196 0.25 -17.72 5.61
CA LYS A 196 1.03 -16.94 4.64
C LYS A 196 1.24 -17.67 3.31
N ALA A 197 0.30 -18.53 2.92
CA ALA A 197 0.30 -19.21 1.62
C ALA A 197 -0.37 -18.33 0.56
N VAL A 198 0.14 -17.11 0.38
CA VAL A 198 -0.43 -16.08 -0.50
C VAL A 198 0.67 -15.49 -1.39
N CYS A 199 0.40 -15.41 -2.68
CA CYS A 199 1.25 -14.80 -3.69
C CYS A 199 0.49 -13.68 -4.42
N PHE A 200 1.23 -12.75 -5.04
CA PHE A 200 0.68 -11.53 -5.62
C PHE A 200 1.18 -11.31 -7.05
N SER A 201 0.37 -10.64 -7.89
CA SER A 201 0.75 -10.22 -9.24
C SER A 201 1.87 -9.19 -9.23
N ASP A 202 1.75 -8.22 -8.32
CA ASP A 202 2.65 -7.09 -8.15
C ASP A 202 2.67 -6.64 -6.68
N ASN A 203 3.59 -5.75 -6.35
CA ASN A 203 3.77 -5.31 -4.97
C ASN A 203 2.67 -4.35 -4.52
N GLU A 204 2.02 -3.63 -5.44
CA GLU A 204 0.93 -2.72 -5.12
C GLU A 204 -0.28 -3.50 -4.62
N CYS A 205 -0.64 -4.59 -5.31
CA CYS A 205 -1.63 -5.55 -4.90
C CYS A 205 -1.34 -6.12 -3.50
N GLY A 206 -0.07 -6.42 -3.23
CA GLY A 206 0.39 -6.88 -1.92
C GLY A 206 0.18 -5.87 -0.80
N GLU A 207 0.48 -4.58 -1.04
CA GLU A 207 0.25 -3.52 -0.05
C GLU A 207 -1.24 -3.31 0.23
N VAL A 208 -2.08 -3.29 -0.81
CA VAL A 208 -3.54 -3.15 -0.67
C VAL A 208 -4.12 -4.29 0.16
N PHE A 209 -3.73 -5.52 -0.16
CA PHE A 209 -4.15 -6.71 0.58
C PHE A 209 -3.70 -6.67 2.05
N ARG A 210 -2.45 -6.24 2.29
CA ARG A 210 -1.91 -6.09 3.65
C ARG A 210 -2.71 -5.06 4.46
N ASN A 211 -3.04 -3.92 3.87
CA ASN A 211 -3.86 -2.88 4.52
C ASN A 211 -5.26 -3.41 4.86
N TRP A 212 -5.90 -4.12 3.91
CA TRP A 212 -7.19 -4.76 4.15
C TRP A 212 -7.15 -5.79 5.30
N CYS A 213 -6.10 -6.62 5.37
CA CYS A 213 -5.90 -7.56 6.48
C CYS A 213 -5.75 -6.85 7.83
N GLN A 214 -5.05 -5.70 7.88
CA GLN A 214 -4.90 -4.92 9.11
C GLN A 214 -6.22 -4.30 9.56
N GLU A 215 -6.99 -3.73 8.63
CA GLU A 215 -8.28 -3.11 8.95
C GLU A 215 -9.30 -4.15 9.46
N THR A 216 -9.38 -5.29 8.77
CA THR A 216 -10.30 -6.37 9.16
C THR A 216 -9.93 -7.05 10.49
N GLN A 217 -8.67 -6.95 10.94
CA GLN A 217 -8.22 -7.43 12.24
C GLN A 217 -8.40 -6.39 13.37
N ASN A 218 -8.26 -5.09 13.07
CA ASN A 218 -8.27 -4.02 14.08
C ASN A 218 -9.67 -3.50 14.45
N LEU A 219 -10.70 -3.79 13.66
CA LEU A 219 -12.08 -3.42 13.99
C LEU A 219 -12.61 -4.27 15.17
N LYS A 220 -12.41 -3.74 16.38
CA LYS A 220 -13.16 -4.14 17.58
C LYS A 220 -14.62 -3.80 17.36
N LEU A 221 -15.49 -4.80 17.52
CA LEU A 221 -16.93 -4.63 17.48
C LEU A 221 -17.32 -3.59 18.54
N TYR A 222 -18.26 -2.72 18.20
CA TYR A 222 -19.00 -1.88 19.14
C TYR A 222 -19.54 -2.70 20.31
#